data_AF-A0AAE0JNX5-F1
#
_entry.id   AF-A0AAE0JNX5-F1
#
_cell.length_a   1.000
_cell.length_b   1.000
_cell.length_c   1.000
_cell.angle_alpha   90.00
_cell.angle_beta   90.00
_cell.angle_gamma   90.00
#
_symmetry.space_group_name_H-M   'P 1'
#
loop_
_entity.id
_entity.type
_entity.pdbx_description
1 polymer ?
#
loop_
_entity_poly.entity_id
_entity_poly.type
_entity_poly.pdbx_seq_one_letter_code
_entity_poly.pdbx_strand_id
1 'polypeptide(L)'
;MDGDPVVESELDSFSLTFPLPYRVAFIVVLAVWGWGLNLHFLHLRKIDVPSLIRYPGRSSTTQLPHHHSTYRLATLLSLSSALSILTFWSFTRRDPKRVIDYDWIPMTNLAVTAALFVLPLRRLSVSHSGRRRLLATLRRVSVGGLAEAKDGKFGDILLADVLTSYAKVLGDLFICLCMFFTRNGSATDRPDRGCGGTYLVPLLLAIPSAIRLRQCIIEYLRVRNSPFKESTGWGGQHLANAAKYSTAFPVIILNAMLRNANTNGTPTTGLYRAWIAACLLNSLYSFYWDITKDWDLTLFAGAQERNSPDHPFGLRRRLLIHKPVVYYFVIALDLALRCTWMIKLHPHLNTISDFESSIFLVEFFEVFRRWVWIFFRVETEWIRNTSTGLGVDDILMSNFNTRDEDEEYVD
;
A
#
# COMPACT_ATOMS: atom_id res chain seq x y z
N MET A 1 -34.83 -19.24 -41.34
CA MET A 1 -33.51 -18.57 -41.22
C MET A 1 -33.74 -17.49 -40.19
N ASP A 2 -33.70 -17.88 -38.93
CA ASP A 2 -33.98 -16.98 -37.82
C ASP A 2 -32.63 -16.62 -37.23
N GLY A 3 -32.25 -15.36 -37.43
CA GLY A 3 -31.02 -14.80 -36.92
C GLY A 3 -31.07 -14.79 -35.39
N ASP A 4 -30.22 -15.58 -34.78
CA ASP A 4 -29.84 -15.38 -33.39
C ASP A 4 -29.37 -13.93 -33.23
N PRO A 5 -29.90 -13.16 -32.27
CA PRO A 5 -29.27 -11.91 -31.91
C PRO A 5 -27.93 -12.31 -31.28
N VAL A 6 -26.84 -12.09 -32.01
CA VAL A 6 -25.52 -12.00 -31.42
C VAL A 6 -25.64 -10.88 -30.39
N VAL A 7 -25.84 -11.25 -29.12
CA VAL A 7 -25.61 -10.35 -28.00
C VAL A 7 -24.10 -10.15 -28.01
N GLU A 8 -23.61 -9.23 -28.86
CA GLU A 8 -22.24 -8.76 -28.76
C GLU A 8 -22.07 -8.32 -27.31
N SER A 9 -21.06 -8.90 -26.65
CA SER A 9 -20.68 -8.51 -25.29
C SER A 9 -20.14 -7.08 -25.35
N GLU A 10 -21.04 -6.10 -25.36
CA GLU A 10 -20.66 -4.71 -25.48
C GLU A 10 -19.76 -4.32 -24.30
N LEU A 11 -18.56 -3.84 -24.62
CA LEU A 11 -17.67 -3.23 -23.64
C LEU A 11 -18.39 -2.06 -22.97
N ASP A 12 -18.31 -1.99 -21.64
CA ASP A 12 -18.91 -0.87 -20.92
C ASP A 12 -18.22 0.46 -21.30
N SER A 13 -18.95 1.57 -21.12
CA SER A 13 -18.50 2.93 -21.48
C SER A 13 -17.13 3.30 -20.88
N PHE A 14 -16.83 2.81 -19.67
CA PHE A 14 -15.55 3.06 -19.00
C PHE A 14 -14.44 2.22 -19.62
N SER A 15 -14.68 0.95 -19.96
CA SER A 15 -13.72 0.10 -20.68
C SER A 15 -13.41 0.58 -22.09
N LEU A 16 -14.39 1.17 -22.81
CA LEU A 16 -14.15 1.80 -24.12
C LEU A 16 -13.21 3.01 -24.06
N THR A 17 -13.22 3.73 -22.95
CA THR A 17 -12.41 4.96 -22.79
C THR A 17 -11.10 4.67 -22.07
N PHE A 18 -11.14 3.81 -21.07
CA PHE A 18 -10.04 3.61 -20.12
C PHE A 18 -9.96 2.12 -19.76
N PRO A 19 -9.47 1.28 -20.70
CA PRO A 19 -9.36 -0.15 -20.49
C PRO A 19 -8.38 -0.52 -19.37
N LEU A 20 -8.46 -1.78 -18.90
CA LEU A 20 -7.75 -2.27 -17.72
C LEU A 20 -6.24 -1.94 -17.68
N PRO A 21 -5.46 -2.06 -18.77
CA PRO A 21 -4.03 -1.75 -18.73
C PRO A 21 -3.73 -0.29 -18.36
N TYR A 22 -4.56 0.65 -18.82
CA TYR A 22 -4.41 2.06 -18.44
C TYR A 22 -4.79 2.33 -17.00
N ARG A 23 -5.79 1.62 -16.46
CA ARG A 23 -6.17 1.70 -15.05
C ARG A 23 -5.02 1.29 -14.15
N VAL A 24 -4.39 0.15 -14.44
CA VAL A 24 -3.21 -0.34 -13.72
C VAL A 24 -2.06 0.67 -13.80
N ALA A 25 -1.73 1.13 -15.01
CA ALA A 25 -0.65 2.10 -15.21
C ALA A 25 -0.92 3.40 -14.43
N PHE A 26 -2.15 3.90 -14.45
CA PHE A 26 -2.54 5.12 -13.75
C PHE A 26 -2.36 5.01 -12.25
N ILE A 27 -2.77 3.91 -11.63
CA ILE A 27 -2.56 3.69 -10.19
C ILE A 27 -1.06 3.61 -9.86
N VAL A 28 -0.25 2.99 -10.72
CA VAL A 28 1.22 2.96 -10.56
C VAL A 28 1.82 4.37 -10.66
N VAL A 29 1.40 5.19 -11.63
CA VAL A 29 1.87 6.58 -11.76
C VAL A 29 1.43 7.42 -10.56
N LEU A 30 0.20 7.23 -10.08
CA LEU A 30 -0.33 7.89 -8.90
C LEU A 30 0.47 7.50 -7.64
N ALA A 31 0.97 6.27 -7.54
CA ALA A 31 1.87 5.84 -6.46
C ALA A 31 3.11 6.74 -6.34
N VAL A 32 3.71 7.08 -7.49
CA VAL A 32 4.92 7.91 -7.56
C VAL A 32 4.59 9.35 -7.16
N TRP A 33 3.48 9.91 -7.65
CA TRP A 33 2.98 11.21 -7.22
C TRP A 33 2.71 11.24 -5.71
N GLY A 34 2.01 10.23 -5.21
CA GLY A 34 1.68 10.08 -3.80
C GLY A 34 2.92 10.00 -2.92
N TRP A 35 3.95 9.25 -3.34
CA TRP A 35 5.23 9.21 -2.62
C TRP A 35 5.97 10.56 -2.67
N GLY A 36 5.94 11.26 -3.81
CA GLY A 36 6.49 12.61 -3.94
C GLY A 36 5.80 13.61 -2.99
N LEU A 37 4.46 13.57 -2.90
CA LEU A 37 3.67 14.38 -1.97
C LEU A 37 3.95 14.04 -0.51
N ASN A 38 4.11 12.75 -0.16
CA ASN A 38 4.53 12.33 1.17
C ASN A 38 5.87 12.97 1.55
N LEU A 39 6.89 12.80 0.70
CA LEU A 39 8.21 13.38 0.92
C LEU A 39 8.18 14.91 1.01
N HIS A 40 7.38 15.57 0.18
CA HIS A 40 7.31 17.03 0.16
C HIS A 40 6.68 17.58 1.44
N PHE A 41 5.48 17.10 1.79
CA PHE A 41 4.79 17.58 2.98
C PHE A 41 5.55 17.26 4.27
N LEU A 42 6.11 16.05 4.39
CA LEU A 42 6.90 15.66 5.57
C LEU A 42 8.19 16.49 5.68
N HIS A 43 8.82 16.83 4.55
CA HIS A 43 9.94 17.76 4.53
C HIS A 43 9.55 19.16 5.04
N LEU A 44 8.39 19.70 4.63
CA LEU A 44 7.87 20.97 5.16
C LEU A 44 7.58 20.91 6.66
N ARG A 45 7.31 19.72 7.20
CA ARG A 45 7.14 19.46 8.64
C ARG A 45 8.45 19.12 9.36
N LYS A 46 9.60 19.29 8.71
CA LYS A 46 10.94 19.00 9.25
C LYS A 46 11.13 17.54 9.69
N ILE A 47 10.44 16.61 9.02
CA ILE A 47 10.59 15.16 9.25
C ILE A 47 11.57 14.62 8.19
N ASP A 48 12.73 14.11 8.61
CA ASP A 48 13.75 13.55 7.72
C ASP A 48 13.43 12.08 7.38
N VAL A 49 12.52 11.92 6.42
CA VAL A 49 12.14 10.60 5.89
C VAL A 49 13.35 9.81 5.36
N PRO A 50 14.27 10.38 4.55
CA PRO A 50 15.50 9.69 4.15
C PRO A 50 16.25 9.04 5.30
N SER A 51 16.47 9.76 6.41
CA SER A 51 17.13 9.19 7.59
C SER A 51 16.38 7.98 8.16
N LEU A 52 15.06 8.07 8.31
CA LEU A 52 14.23 6.97 8.83
C LEU A 52 14.31 5.70 8.00
N ILE A 53 14.26 5.85 6.67
CA ILE A 53 14.35 4.70 5.77
C ILE A 53 15.80 4.32 5.45
N ARG A 54 16.80 4.97 6.07
CA ARG A 54 18.25 4.80 5.83
C ARG A 54 18.69 5.09 4.40
N TYR A 55 18.02 6.03 3.74
CA TYR A 55 18.36 6.54 2.41
C TYR A 55 19.38 7.68 2.53
N PRO A 56 20.39 7.78 1.64
CA PRO A 56 21.37 8.86 1.69
C PRO A 56 20.71 10.23 1.71
N GLY A 57 20.98 11.00 2.76
CA GLY A 57 20.50 12.38 2.89
C GLY A 57 21.13 13.30 1.85
N ARG A 58 20.54 14.50 1.73
CA ARG A 58 21.06 15.59 0.88
C ARG A 58 21.32 16.79 1.78
N SER A 59 22.58 16.99 2.15
CA SER A 59 23.01 18.02 3.10
C SER A 59 23.39 19.34 2.44
N SER A 60 23.75 19.33 1.15
CA SER A 60 24.09 20.53 0.40
C SER A 60 22.84 21.24 -0.12
N THR A 61 22.77 22.56 0.06
CA THR A 61 21.72 23.42 -0.53
C THR A 61 21.71 23.38 -2.06
N THR A 62 22.82 22.98 -2.70
CA THR A 62 22.92 22.80 -4.15
C THR A 62 22.30 21.50 -4.66
N GLN A 63 22.02 20.54 -3.77
CA GLN A 63 21.36 19.29 -4.15
C GLN A 63 19.84 19.47 -4.13
N LEU A 64 19.19 19.14 -5.26
CA LEU A 64 17.73 19.10 -5.35
C LEU A 64 17.14 18.24 -4.21
N PRO A 65 16.04 18.65 -3.56
CA PRO A 65 15.37 17.81 -2.56
C PRO A 65 14.85 16.47 -3.12
N HIS A 66 14.66 15.47 -2.26
CA HIS A 66 14.21 14.13 -2.69
C HIS A 66 12.85 14.14 -3.38
N HIS A 67 11.90 14.94 -2.90
CA HIS A 67 10.57 15.06 -3.51
C HIS A 67 10.63 15.61 -4.94
N HIS A 68 11.52 16.57 -5.24
CA HIS A 68 11.73 17.06 -6.60
C HIS A 68 12.21 15.96 -7.56
N SER A 69 13.14 15.11 -7.11
CA SER A 69 13.58 13.96 -7.92
C SER A 69 12.42 13.00 -8.20
N THR A 70 11.53 12.79 -7.23
CA THR A 70 10.33 11.95 -7.39
C THR A 70 9.33 12.59 -8.35
N TYR A 71 9.08 13.91 -8.25
CA TYR A 71 8.17 14.62 -9.16
C TYR A 71 8.66 14.61 -10.61
N ARG A 72 9.97 14.67 -10.85
CA ARG A 72 10.52 14.52 -12.21
C ARG A 72 10.18 13.15 -12.82
N LEU A 73 10.32 12.08 -12.03
CA LEU A 73 9.92 10.74 -12.48
C LEU A 73 8.40 10.67 -12.69
N ALA A 74 7.62 11.18 -11.75
CA ALA A 74 6.16 11.19 -11.84
C ALA A 74 5.67 11.94 -13.09
N THR A 75 6.28 13.09 -13.38
CA THR A 75 5.97 13.90 -14.57
C THR A 75 6.32 13.14 -15.85
N LEU A 76 7.50 12.50 -15.92
CA LEU A 76 7.89 11.71 -17.09
C LEU A 76 6.92 10.54 -17.34
N LEU A 77 6.54 9.82 -16.28
CA LEU A 77 5.55 8.74 -16.36
C LEU A 77 4.19 9.27 -16.82
N SER A 78 3.71 10.36 -16.22
CA SER A 78 2.43 10.99 -16.59
C SER A 78 2.41 11.47 -18.05
N LEU A 79 3.48 12.11 -18.53
CA LEU A 79 3.56 12.58 -19.92
C LEU A 79 3.57 11.40 -20.91
N SER A 80 4.32 10.34 -20.59
CA SER A 80 4.33 9.12 -21.40
C SER A 80 2.96 8.46 -21.45
N SER A 81 2.28 8.34 -20.30
CA SER A 81 0.94 7.73 -20.25
C SER A 81 -0.12 8.61 -20.89
N ALA A 82 -0.07 9.93 -20.71
CA ALA A 82 -0.98 10.87 -21.36
C ALA A 82 -0.85 10.79 -22.89
N LEU A 83 0.38 10.77 -23.41
CA LEU A 83 0.63 10.61 -24.84
C LEU A 83 0.03 9.29 -25.36
N SER A 84 0.23 8.18 -24.65
CA SER A 84 -0.35 6.89 -25.04
C SER A 84 -1.88 6.91 -25.01
N ILE A 85 -2.50 7.43 -23.94
CA ILE A 85 -3.96 7.50 -23.79
C ILE A 85 -4.58 8.38 -24.89
N LEU A 86 -4.01 9.55 -25.16
CA LEU A 86 -4.49 10.44 -26.22
C LEU A 86 -4.35 9.79 -27.60
N THR A 87 -3.26 9.07 -27.83
CA THR A 87 -3.06 8.27 -29.04
C THR A 87 -4.16 7.23 -29.16
N PHE A 88 -4.36 6.40 -28.13
CA PHE A 88 -5.41 5.39 -28.09
C PHE A 88 -6.80 5.98 -28.38
N TRP A 89 -7.20 7.06 -27.71
CA TRP A 89 -8.48 7.73 -27.96
C TRP A 89 -8.64 8.21 -29.40
N SER A 90 -7.57 8.73 -29.99
CA SER A 90 -7.59 9.23 -31.37
C SER A 90 -7.80 8.11 -32.40
N PHE A 91 -7.19 6.95 -32.17
CA PHE A 91 -7.30 5.77 -33.04
C PHE A 91 -8.61 5.02 -32.85
N THR A 92 -9.03 4.78 -31.60
CA THR A 92 -10.20 3.96 -31.32
C THR A 92 -11.50 4.73 -31.44
N ARG A 93 -11.53 6.01 -31.05
CA ARG A 93 -12.75 6.84 -30.99
C ARG A 93 -13.92 6.15 -30.28
N ARG A 94 -13.60 5.31 -29.28
CA ARG A 94 -14.55 4.48 -28.52
C ARG A 94 -15.30 3.42 -29.34
N ASP A 95 -14.86 3.12 -30.56
CA ASP A 95 -15.37 1.99 -31.33
C ASP A 95 -14.93 0.66 -30.70
N PRO A 96 -15.84 -0.25 -30.29
CA PRO A 96 -15.48 -1.46 -29.55
C PRO A 96 -14.48 -2.36 -30.29
N LYS A 97 -14.67 -2.52 -31.60
CA LYS A 97 -13.79 -3.35 -32.42
C LYS A 97 -12.37 -2.76 -32.47
N ARG A 98 -12.25 -1.44 -32.68
CA ARG A 98 -10.94 -0.77 -32.64
C ARG A 98 -10.31 -0.81 -31.25
N VAL A 99 -11.10 -0.70 -30.18
CA VAL A 99 -10.57 -0.83 -28.81
C VAL A 99 -9.85 -2.17 -28.64
N ILE A 100 -10.46 -3.26 -29.12
CA ILE A 100 -9.90 -4.62 -29.10
C ILE A 100 -8.69 -4.74 -30.06
N ASP A 101 -8.79 -4.24 -31.30
CA ASP A 101 -7.73 -4.35 -32.31
C ASP A 101 -6.46 -3.57 -31.94
N TYR A 102 -6.59 -2.48 -31.17
CA TYR A 102 -5.48 -1.61 -30.74
C TYR A 102 -5.05 -1.86 -29.28
N ASP A 103 -5.32 -3.03 -28.71
CA ASP A 103 -4.99 -3.39 -27.33
C ASP A 103 -3.48 -3.29 -26.99
N TRP A 104 -2.64 -3.45 -28.01
CA TRP A 104 -1.19 -3.30 -27.93
C TRP A 104 -0.76 -1.87 -27.52
N ILE A 105 -1.57 -0.82 -27.74
CA ILE A 105 -1.23 0.55 -27.33
C ILE A 105 -1.24 0.68 -25.79
N PRO A 106 -2.34 0.34 -25.07
CA PRO A 106 -2.35 0.26 -23.60
C PRO A 106 -1.28 -0.68 -23.02
N MET A 107 -1.03 -1.81 -23.66
CA MET A 107 0.00 -2.76 -23.21
C MET A 107 1.41 -2.20 -23.39
N THR A 108 1.67 -1.49 -24.49
CA THR A 108 2.93 -0.77 -24.70
C THR A 108 3.12 0.30 -23.63
N ASN A 109 2.06 0.99 -23.20
CA ASN A 109 2.17 1.93 -22.08
C ASN A 109 2.58 1.27 -20.76
N LEU A 110 2.06 0.07 -20.45
CA LEU A 110 2.53 -0.70 -19.29
C LEU A 110 4.01 -1.07 -19.41
N ALA A 111 4.43 -1.55 -20.59
CA ALA A 111 5.81 -1.90 -20.87
C ALA A 111 6.75 -0.69 -20.74
N VAL A 112 6.37 0.46 -21.31
CA VAL A 112 7.12 1.72 -21.20
C VAL A 112 7.17 2.21 -19.75
N THR A 113 6.06 2.14 -19.01
CA THR A 113 6.02 2.48 -17.58
C THR A 113 7.02 1.63 -16.80
N ALA A 114 7.02 0.31 -16.99
CA ALA A 114 7.98 -0.60 -16.35
C ALA A 114 9.43 -0.29 -16.77
N ALA A 115 9.67 -0.04 -18.07
CA ALA A 115 10.98 0.30 -18.59
C ALA A 115 11.53 1.61 -18.00
N LEU A 116 10.70 2.65 -17.84
CA LEU A 116 11.08 3.92 -17.22
C LEU A 116 11.48 3.75 -15.73
N PHE A 117 10.94 2.73 -15.05
CA PHE A 117 11.37 2.37 -13.69
C PHE A 117 12.73 1.66 -13.66
N VAL A 118 13.00 0.76 -14.61
CA VAL A 118 14.21 -0.08 -14.59
C VAL A 118 15.40 0.57 -15.29
N LEU A 119 15.19 1.25 -16.42
CA LEU A 119 16.26 1.74 -17.28
C LEU A 119 16.98 2.95 -16.68
N PRO A 120 18.32 3.02 -16.71
CA PRO A 120 19.08 4.16 -16.22
C PRO A 120 19.01 5.34 -17.20
N LEU A 121 17.96 6.15 -17.11
CA LEU A 121 17.72 7.37 -17.91
C LEU A 121 18.65 8.54 -17.50
N ARG A 122 19.97 8.34 -17.59
CA ARG A 122 20.99 9.32 -17.16
C ARG A 122 20.86 10.66 -17.90
N ARG A 123 20.45 10.64 -19.17
CA ARG A 123 20.28 11.84 -20.01
C ARG A 123 19.07 12.71 -19.63
N LEU A 124 18.05 12.15 -18.96
CA LEU A 124 16.81 12.87 -18.62
C LEU A 124 16.84 13.50 -17.20
N SER A 125 18.00 13.55 -16.54
CA SER A 125 18.13 14.08 -15.17
C SER A 125 17.16 13.44 -14.16
N VAL A 126 16.75 12.18 -14.42
CA VAL A 126 15.88 11.38 -13.55
C VAL A 126 16.75 10.55 -12.61
N SER A 127 16.50 10.69 -11.30
CA SER A 127 17.26 9.98 -10.27
C SER A 127 17.17 8.46 -10.45
N HIS A 128 18.32 7.80 -10.59
CA HIS A 128 18.41 6.34 -10.71
C HIS A 128 18.56 5.65 -9.34
N SER A 129 19.16 6.32 -8.35
CA SER A 129 19.45 5.73 -7.05
C SER A 129 18.18 5.34 -6.29
N GLY A 130 17.14 6.18 -6.33
CA GLY A 130 15.85 5.91 -5.71
C GLY A 130 15.14 4.70 -6.32
N ARG A 131 15.14 4.61 -7.66
CA ARG A 131 14.51 3.49 -8.39
C ARG A 131 15.23 2.17 -8.14
N ARG A 132 16.57 2.16 -8.19
CA ARG A 132 17.37 0.98 -7.85
C ARG A 132 17.14 0.53 -6.41
N ARG A 133 17.01 1.48 -5.47
CA ARG A 133 16.68 1.17 -4.07
C ARG A 133 15.30 0.54 -3.95
N LEU A 134 14.28 1.11 -4.60
CA LEU A 134 12.94 0.54 -4.64
C LEU A 134 12.95 -0.90 -5.15
N LEU A 135 13.63 -1.17 -6.26
CA LEU A 135 13.75 -2.52 -6.84
C LEU A 135 14.50 -3.48 -5.91
N ALA A 136 15.57 -3.03 -5.25
CA ALA A 136 16.30 -3.84 -4.27
C ALA A 136 15.45 -4.19 -3.04
N THR A 137 14.69 -3.22 -2.53
CA THR A 137 13.75 -3.40 -1.42
C THR A 137 12.62 -4.34 -1.84
N LEU A 138 11.99 -4.14 -3.00
CA LEU A 138 10.98 -5.05 -3.56
C LEU A 138 11.49 -6.49 -3.67
N ARG A 139 12.67 -6.69 -4.26
CA ARG A 139 13.30 -8.02 -4.36
C ARG A 139 13.50 -8.64 -2.98
N ARG A 140 14.05 -7.88 -2.04
CA ARG A 140 14.32 -8.36 -0.67
C ARG A 140 13.03 -8.79 0.03
N VAL A 141 12.02 -7.92 0.05
CA VAL A 141 10.75 -8.21 0.74
C VAL A 141 9.97 -9.32 0.05
N SER A 142 10.07 -9.50 -1.27
CA SER A 142 9.38 -10.59 -1.98
C SER A 142 10.03 -11.95 -1.73
N VAL A 143 11.35 -12.07 -1.91
CA VAL A 143 12.06 -13.37 -1.92
C VAL A 143 12.19 -14.00 -0.53
N GLY A 144 12.25 -13.21 0.54
CA GLY A 144 12.41 -13.81 1.88
C GLY A 144 13.20 -12.99 2.90
N GLY A 145 13.68 -11.81 2.54
CA GLY A 145 14.51 -10.98 3.41
C GLY A 145 13.74 -9.93 4.19
N LEU A 146 14.35 -9.49 5.29
CA LEU A 146 13.97 -8.30 6.04
C LEU A 146 15.26 -7.66 6.56
N ALA A 147 15.49 -6.38 6.22
CA ALA A 147 16.64 -5.65 6.73
C ALA A 147 16.66 -5.63 8.26
N GLU A 148 17.85 -5.55 8.85
CA GLU A 148 17.97 -5.27 10.28
C GLU A 148 17.50 -3.85 10.60
N ALA A 149 17.24 -3.58 11.88
CA ALA A 149 16.77 -2.26 12.33
C ALA A 149 17.71 -1.13 11.87
N LYS A 150 19.03 -1.35 11.94
CA LYS A 150 20.06 -0.39 11.49
C LYS A 150 20.14 -0.22 9.97
N ASP A 151 19.69 -1.21 9.19
CA ASP A 151 19.87 -1.29 7.73
C ASP A 151 18.62 -0.88 6.92
N GLY A 152 17.64 -0.25 7.58
CA GLY A 152 16.44 0.27 6.93
C GLY A 152 15.22 -0.64 6.97
N LYS A 153 15.08 -1.45 8.03
CA LYS A 153 13.88 -2.26 8.31
C LYS A 153 12.57 -1.49 8.14
N PHE A 154 12.53 -0.22 8.57
CA PHE A 154 11.32 0.61 8.44
C PHE A 154 10.90 0.79 6.97
N GLY A 155 11.86 0.99 6.05
CA GLY A 155 11.57 1.08 4.62
C GLY A 155 11.02 -0.22 4.02
N ASP A 156 11.52 -1.38 4.49
CA ASP A 156 11.00 -2.70 4.07
C ASP A 156 9.56 -2.91 4.54
N ILE A 157 9.27 -2.56 5.80
CA ILE A 157 7.93 -2.65 6.38
C ILE A 157 6.97 -1.72 5.65
N LEU A 158 7.36 -0.45 5.46
CA LEU A 158 6.56 0.56 4.78
C LEU A 158 6.18 0.11 3.37
N LEU A 159 7.16 -0.37 2.59
CA LEU A 159 6.91 -0.86 1.24
C LEU A 159 6.01 -2.09 1.22
N ALA A 160 6.26 -3.07 2.10
CA ALA A 160 5.46 -4.28 2.15
C ALA A 160 4.01 -3.99 2.58
N ASP A 161 3.79 -3.02 3.47
CA ASP A 161 2.45 -2.54 3.82
C ASP A 161 1.77 -1.82 2.67
N VAL A 162 2.51 -1.03 1.88
CA VAL A 162 1.99 -0.47 0.63
C VAL A 162 1.55 -1.58 -0.33
N LEU A 163 2.35 -2.64 -0.50
CA LEU A 163 2.00 -3.77 -1.38
C LEU A 163 0.68 -4.45 -1.00
N THR A 164 0.30 -4.49 0.28
CA THR A 164 -1.00 -5.08 0.69
C THR A 164 -2.19 -4.35 0.08
N SER A 165 -2.12 -3.02 -0.01
CA SER A 165 -3.16 -2.19 -0.63
C SER A 165 -3.12 -2.26 -2.17
N TYR A 166 -2.01 -2.75 -2.75
CA TYR A 166 -1.84 -2.96 -4.19
C TYR A 166 -2.16 -4.39 -4.65
N ALA A 167 -2.58 -5.29 -3.75
CA ALA A 167 -2.84 -6.70 -4.08
C ALA A 167 -3.77 -6.84 -5.29
N LYS A 168 -4.88 -6.10 -5.32
CA LYS A 168 -5.82 -6.12 -6.44
C LYS A 168 -5.24 -5.54 -7.74
N VAL A 169 -4.46 -4.46 -7.66
CA VAL A 169 -3.77 -3.86 -8.82
C VAL A 169 -2.76 -4.84 -9.42
N LEU A 170 -2.07 -5.62 -8.59
CA LEU A 170 -1.17 -6.69 -9.03
C LEU A 170 -1.95 -7.86 -9.68
N GLY A 171 -3.11 -8.19 -9.13
CA GLY A 171 -4.04 -9.14 -9.76
C GLY A 171 -4.49 -8.69 -11.14
N ASP A 172 -4.83 -7.41 -11.31
CA ASP A 172 -5.24 -6.86 -12.60
C ASP A 172 -4.10 -6.75 -13.60
N LEU A 173 -2.89 -6.43 -13.13
CA LEU A 173 -1.70 -6.53 -13.96
C LEU A 173 -1.52 -7.94 -14.52
N PHE A 174 -1.75 -8.96 -13.68
CA PHE A 174 -1.71 -10.35 -14.14
C PHE A 174 -2.84 -10.65 -15.14
N ILE A 175 -4.07 -10.22 -14.89
CA ILE A 175 -5.19 -10.40 -15.82
C ILE A 175 -4.89 -9.76 -17.19
N CYS A 176 -4.37 -8.52 -17.21
CA CYS A 176 -3.94 -7.85 -18.45
C CYS A 176 -2.94 -8.71 -19.23
N LEU A 177 -1.90 -9.22 -18.56
CA LEU A 177 -0.88 -10.05 -19.20
C LEU A 177 -1.47 -11.38 -19.68
N CYS A 178 -2.31 -12.02 -18.87
CA CYS A 178 -2.93 -13.29 -19.19
C CYS A 178 -3.82 -13.18 -20.45
N MET A 179 -4.69 -12.17 -20.50
CA MET A 179 -5.57 -11.94 -21.65
C MET A 179 -4.78 -11.58 -22.90
N PHE A 180 -3.75 -10.73 -22.78
CA PHE A 180 -2.90 -10.32 -23.91
C PHE A 180 -2.15 -11.49 -24.56
N PHE A 181 -1.68 -12.45 -23.76
CA PHE A 181 -0.97 -13.62 -24.27
C PHE A 181 -1.87 -14.82 -24.59
N THR A 182 -3.18 -14.70 -24.35
CA THR A 182 -4.14 -15.74 -24.74
C THR A 182 -4.39 -15.66 -26.24
N ARG A 183 -4.44 -16.81 -26.93
CA ARG A 183 -4.73 -16.86 -28.37
C ARG A 183 -6.12 -16.27 -28.63
N ASN A 184 -6.20 -15.26 -29.50
CA ASN A 184 -7.41 -14.46 -29.78
C ASN A 184 -7.96 -13.69 -28.57
N GLY A 185 -7.18 -13.56 -27.49
CA GLY A 185 -7.51 -12.69 -26.36
C GLY A 185 -7.08 -11.25 -26.62
N SER A 186 -7.62 -10.31 -25.85
CA SER A 186 -7.26 -8.90 -25.90
C SER A 186 -7.23 -8.31 -24.50
N ALA A 187 -6.19 -7.53 -24.18
CA ALA A 187 -6.05 -6.91 -22.85
C ALA A 187 -7.07 -5.79 -22.58
N THR A 188 -7.77 -5.34 -23.62
CA THR A 188 -8.80 -4.29 -23.55
C THR A 188 -10.22 -4.82 -23.61
N ASP A 189 -10.38 -6.14 -23.80
CA ASP A 189 -11.68 -6.79 -23.69
C ASP A 189 -12.18 -6.80 -22.23
N ARG A 190 -13.41 -7.24 -21.99
CA ARG A 190 -13.98 -7.37 -20.65
C ARG A 190 -13.04 -8.23 -19.79
N PRO A 191 -12.55 -7.73 -18.63
CA PRO A 191 -11.58 -8.45 -17.83
C PRO A 191 -12.02 -9.86 -17.42
N ASP A 192 -11.34 -10.88 -17.96
CA ASP A 192 -11.57 -12.28 -17.60
C ASP A 192 -10.83 -12.61 -16.31
N ARG A 193 -11.57 -12.58 -15.19
CA ARG A 193 -11.05 -12.91 -13.84
C ARG A 193 -10.85 -14.41 -13.62
N GLY A 194 -11.20 -15.25 -14.59
CA GLY A 194 -10.85 -16.67 -14.67
C GLY A 194 -9.59 -16.95 -15.47
N CYS A 195 -9.00 -15.95 -16.13
CA CYS A 195 -7.78 -16.11 -16.91
C CYS A 195 -6.63 -16.59 -16.02
N GLY A 196 -5.96 -17.68 -16.42
CA GLY A 196 -4.93 -18.33 -15.62
C GLY A 196 -5.46 -19.35 -14.59
N GLY A 197 -6.77 -19.62 -14.60
CA GLY A 197 -7.42 -20.65 -13.81
C GLY A 197 -7.93 -20.18 -12.45
N THR A 198 -8.67 -21.07 -11.79
CA THR A 198 -9.44 -20.78 -10.57
C THR A 198 -8.61 -20.29 -9.37
N TYR A 199 -7.36 -20.74 -9.26
CA TYR A 199 -6.55 -20.54 -8.04
C TYR A 199 -5.47 -19.47 -8.18
N LEU A 200 -5.04 -19.13 -9.40
CA LEU A 200 -3.87 -18.29 -9.59
C LEU A 200 -4.12 -16.84 -9.13
N VAL A 201 -5.25 -16.24 -9.51
CA VAL A 201 -5.61 -14.88 -9.06
C VAL A 201 -5.75 -14.81 -7.54
N PRO A 202 -6.51 -15.69 -6.85
CA PRO A 202 -6.52 -15.73 -5.39
C PRO A 202 -5.13 -15.84 -4.75
N LEU A 203 -4.25 -16.67 -5.31
CA LEU A 203 -2.87 -16.82 -4.81
C LEU A 203 -2.08 -15.51 -4.95
N LEU A 204 -2.19 -14.82 -6.10
CA LEU A 204 -1.54 -13.52 -6.32
C LEU A 204 -2.04 -12.46 -5.34
N LEU A 205 -3.35 -12.43 -5.07
CA LEU A 205 -3.93 -11.52 -4.06
C LEU A 205 -3.41 -11.81 -2.64
N ALA A 206 -3.03 -13.05 -2.34
CA ALA A 206 -2.51 -13.45 -1.05
C ALA A 206 -1.02 -13.13 -0.85
N ILE A 207 -0.25 -12.92 -1.93
CA ILE A 207 1.21 -12.70 -1.87
C ILE A 207 1.60 -11.54 -0.95
N PRO A 208 1.01 -10.33 -1.06
CA PRO A 208 1.42 -9.22 -0.19
C PRO A 208 1.20 -9.50 1.31
N SER A 209 0.08 -10.12 1.66
CA SER A 209 -0.21 -10.52 3.05
C SER A 209 0.73 -11.64 3.52
N ALA A 210 1.11 -12.58 2.64
CA ALA A 210 2.11 -13.61 2.93
C ALA A 210 3.51 -13.04 3.16
N ILE A 211 3.92 -12.02 2.39
CA ILE A 211 5.17 -11.29 2.60
C ILE A 211 5.19 -10.67 4.01
N ARG A 212 4.11 -9.98 4.41
CA ARG A 212 4.01 -9.37 5.74
C ARG A 212 3.95 -10.39 6.85
N LEU A 213 3.16 -11.45 6.71
CA LEU A 213 3.12 -12.57 7.66
C LEU A 213 4.53 -13.11 7.90
N ARG A 214 5.28 -13.38 6.84
CA ARG A 214 6.66 -13.87 6.93
C ARG A 214 7.58 -12.89 7.63
N GLN A 215 7.52 -11.59 7.28
CA GLN A 215 8.32 -10.56 7.95
C GLN A 215 8.02 -10.48 9.45
N CYS A 216 6.75 -10.56 9.84
CA CYS A 216 6.34 -10.56 11.24
C CYS A 216 6.85 -11.80 12.00
N ILE A 217 6.80 -12.98 11.38
CA ILE A 217 7.36 -14.21 11.96
C ILE A 217 8.88 -14.12 12.10
N ILE A 218 9.60 -13.61 11.09
CA ILE A 218 11.05 -13.40 11.15
C ILE A 218 11.41 -12.48 12.33
N GLU A 219 10.72 -11.36 12.51
CA GLU A 219 10.98 -10.45 13.64
C GLU A 219 10.67 -11.09 14.99
N TYR A 220 9.56 -11.83 15.09
CA TYR A 220 9.24 -12.58 16.30
C TYR A 220 10.37 -13.55 16.68
N LEU A 221 10.85 -14.34 15.70
CA LEU A 221 11.96 -15.27 15.91
C LEU A 221 13.26 -14.55 16.25
N ARG A 222 13.55 -13.39 15.64
CA ARG A 222 14.72 -12.56 15.98
C ARG A 222 14.68 -12.09 17.44
N VAL A 223 13.54 -11.58 17.91
CA VAL A 223 13.38 -11.15 19.30
C VAL A 223 13.50 -12.34 20.25
N ARG A 224 12.85 -13.46 19.94
CA ARG A 224 12.90 -14.68 20.75
C ARG A 224 14.31 -15.27 20.88
N ASN A 225 15.12 -15.14 19.84
CA ASN A 225 16.50 -15.65 19.82
C ASN A 225 17.53 -14.63 20.33
N SER A 226 17.12 -13.39 20.60
CA SER A 226 18.00 -12.35 21.16
C SER A 226 17.94 -12.37 22.69
N PRO A 227 18.98 -11.86 23.38
CA PRO A 227 18.91 -11.65 24.82
C PRO A 227 17.69 -10.79 25.18
N PHE A 228 16.99 -11.18 26.25
CA PHE A 228 15.80 -10.45 26.70
C PHE A 228 16.16 -8.99 27.00
N LYS A 229 15.41 -8.07 26.39
CA LYS A 229 15.43 -6.65 26.72
C LYS A 229 14.01 -6.24 27.10
N GLU A 230 13.87 -5.63 28.27
CA GLU A 230 12.57 -5.19 28.80
C GLU A 230 11.84 -4.28 27.80
N SER A 231 12.58 -3.39 27.12
CA SER A 231 12.04 -2.48 26.10
C SER A 231 11.47 -3.17 24.86
N THR A 232 11.91 -4.38 24.52
CA THR A 232 11.36 -5.17 23.39
C THR A 232 10.38 -6.25 23.85
N GLY A 233 10.42 -6.61 25.13
CA GLY A 233 9.67 -7.73 25.70
C GLY A 233 9.98 -9.06 25.02
N TRP A 234 9.05 -10.01 25.11
CA TRP A 234 9.17 -11.35 24.49
C TRP A 234 8.81 -11.38 22.99
N GLY A 235 8.51 -10.23 22.37
CA GLY A 235 8.17 -10.12 20.95
C GLY A 235 6.70 -10.35 20.59
N GLY A 236 5.79 -10.38 21.57
CA GLY A 236 4.35 -10.61 21.34
C GLY A 236 3.68 -9.68 20.34
N GLN A 237 4.15 -8.44 20.20
CA GLN A 237 3.66 -7.50 19.18
C GLN A 237 3.93 -8.01 17.76
N HIS A 238 5.07 -8.67 17.50
CA HIS A 238 5.35 -9.23 16.17
C HIS A 238 4.41 -10.38 15.83
N LEU A 239 4.09 -11.22 16.82
CA LEU A 239 3.13 -12.30 16.66
C LEU A 239 1.70 -11.78 16.47
N ALA A 240 1.30 -10.74 17.19
CA ALA A 240 0.03 -10.07 16.97
C ALA A 240 -0.05 -9.50 15.54
N ASN A 241 1.03 -8.89 15.05
CA ASN A 241 1.08 -8.40 13.67
C ASN A 241 1.00 -9.55 12.64
N ALA A 242 1.66 -10.68 12.92
CA ALA A 242 1.54 -11.89 12.11
C ALA A 242 0.08 -12.38 12.04
N ALA A 243 -0.61 -12.43 13.19
CA ALA A 243 -2.02 -12.77 13.28
C ALA A 243 -2.90 -11.78 12.50
N LYS A 244 -2.59 -10.48 12.52
CA LYS A 244 -3.29 -9.49 11.69
C LYS A 244 -3.23 -9.86 10.21
N TYR A 245 -2.05 -10.08 9.65
CA TYR A 245 -1.93 -10.42 8.22
C TYR A 245 -2.48 -11.81 7.88
N SER A 246 -2.51 -12.75 8.83
CA SER A 246 -3.12 -14.07 8.58
C SER A 246 -4.63 -14.00 8.40
N THR A 247 -5.32 -13.01 8.96
CA THR A 247 -6.77 -12.82 8.76
C THR A 247 -7.16 -12.53 7.30
N ALA A 248 -6.21 -12.16 6.43
CA ALA A 248 -6.49 -11.95 5.01
C ALA A 248 -6.71 -13.27 4.24
N PHE A 249 -6.09 -14.39 4.66
CA PHE A 249 -6.19 -15.65 3.92
C PHE A 249 -7.61 -16.25 3.94
N PRO A 250 -8.33 -16.31 5.08
CA PRO A 250 -9.72 -16.75 5.10
C PRO A 250 -10.61 -15.92 4.18
N VAL A 251 -10.43 -14.60 4.12
CA VAL A 251 -11.19 -13.73 3.20
C VAL A 251 -10.99 -14.16 1.74
N ILE A 252 -9.75 -14.39 1.34
CA ILE A 252 -9.39 -14.77 -0.04
C ILE A 252 -9.89 -16.18 -0.38
N ILE A 253 -9.66 -17.14 0.51
CA ILE A 253 -10.05 -18.55 0.31
C ILE A 253 -11.57 -18.67 0.22
N LEU A 254 -12.30 -18.09 1.18
CA LEU A 254 -13.76 -18.17 1.20
C LEU A 254 -14.37 -17.47 -0.02
N ASN A 255 -13.83 -16.32 -0.45
CA ASN A 255 -14.26 -15.66 -1.69
C ASN A 255 -14.03 -16.55 -2.93
N ALA A 256 -12.90 -17.24 -3.02
CA ALA A 256 -12.64 -18.19 -4.12
C ALA A 256 -13.64 -19.37 -4.10
N MET A 257 -13.93 -19.91 -2.92
CA MET A 257 -14.95 -20.96 -2.75
C MET A 257 -16.35 -20.48 -3.13
N LEU A 258 -16.73 -19.25 -2.75
CA LEU A 258 -18.02 -18.64 -3.11
C LEU A 258 -18.18 -18.51 -4.62
N ARG A 259 -17.12 -18.09 -5.32
CA ARG A 259 -17.14 -18.01 -6.80
C ARG A 259 -17.36 -19.37 -7.44
N ASN A 260 -16.64 -20.40 -6.99
CA ASN A 260 -16.81 -21.77 -7.50
C ASN A 260 -18.17 -22.38 -7.16
N ALA A 261 -18.72 -22.06 -5.99
CA ALA A 261 -20.02 -22.55 -5.59
C ALA A 261 -21.15 -21.90 -6.42
N ASN A 262 -21.04 -20.59 -6.70
CA ASN A 262 -21.99 -19.88 -7.55
C ASN A 262 -21.97 -20.42 -8.99
N THR A 263 -20.80 -20.76 -9.56
CA THR A 263 -20.72 -21.39 -10.89
C THR A 263 -21.37 -22.78 -10.92
N ASN A 264 -21.33 -23.50 -9.80
CA ASN A 264 -21.87 -24.85 -9.69
C ASN A 264 -23.33 -24.89 -9.19
N GLY A 265 -23.96 -23.74 -8.96
CA GLY A 265 -25.35 -23.63 -8.49
C GLY A 265 -25.59 -24.16 -7.07
N THR A 266 -24.56 -24.23 -6.21
CA THR A 266 -24.70 -24.80 -4.87
C THR A 266 -25.15 -23.74 -3.85
N PRO A 267 -26.01 -24.07 -2.86
CA PRO A 267 -26.40 -23.12 -1.82
C PRO A 267 -25.22 -22.67 -0.96
N THR A 268 -24.99 -21.36 -0.85
CA THR A 268 -23.77 -20.78 -0.23
C THR A 268 -23.99 -20.02 1.07
N THR A 269 -25.18 -20.07 1.69
CA THR A 269 -25.52 -19.18 2.84
C THR A 269 -24.52 -19.27 4.00
N GLY A 270 -24.11 -20.48 4.41
CA GLY A 270 -23.12 -20.66 5.47
C GLY A 270 -21.73 -20.14 5.08
N LEU A 271 -21.30 -20.43 3.86
CA LEU A 271 -20.04 -19.96 3.29
C LEU A 271 -19.99 -18.43 3.18
N TYR A 272 -21.10 -17.82 2.76
CA TYR A 272 -21.28 -16.38 2.69
C TYR A 272 -21.18 -15.71 4.07
N ARG A 273 -21.84 -16.27 5.09
CA ARG A 273 -21.73 -15.77 6.48
C ARG A 273 -20.31 -15.89 7.02
N ALA A 274 -19.63 -17.01 6.77
CA ALA A 274 -18.23 -17.20 7.15
C ALA A 274 -17.31 -16.18 6.46
N TRP A 275 -17.55 -15.90 5.18
CA TRP A 275 -16.81 -14.91 4.41
C TRP A 275 -17.02 -13.48 4.96
N ILE A 276 -18.26 -13.10 5.31
CA ILE A 276 -18.55 -11.81 5.99
C ILE A 276 -17.79 -11.73 7.33
N ALA A 277 -17.85 -12.78 8.14
CA ALA A 277 -17.17 -12.81 9.43
C ALA A 277 -15.65 -12.66 9.29
N ALA A 278 -15.05 -13.32 8.29
CA ALA A 278 -13.64 -13.16 7.95
C ALA A 278 -13.31 -11.72 7.53
N CYS A 279 -14.16 -11.08 6.73
CA CYS A 279 -13.97 -9.69 6.31
C CYS A 279 -14.06 -8.71 7.48
N LEU A 280 -15.04 -8.90 8.37
CA LEU A 280 -15.20 -8.10 9.58
C LEU A 280 -13.97 -8.25 10.49
N LEU A 281 -13.53 -9.48 10.74
CA LEU A 281 -12.33 -9.75 11.55
C LEU A 281 -11.09 -9.08 10.95
N ASN A 282 -10.84 -9.28 9.65
CA ASN A 282 -9.70 -8.68 8.98
C ASN A 282 -9.74 -7.15 9.02
N SER A 283 -10.90 -6.56 8.74
CA SER A 283 -11.10 -5.11 8.68
C SER A 283 -10.95 -4.47 10.05
N LEU A 284 -11.63 -5.00 11.08
CA LEU A 284 -11.61 -4.45 12.44
C LEU A 284 -10.25 -4.64 13.11
N TYR A 285 -9.60 -5.80 12.94
CA TYR A 285 -8.26 -6.00 13.48
C TYR A 285 -7.26 -5.04 12.81
N SER A 286 -7.31 -4.92 11.49
CA SER A 286 -6.43 -3.99 10.78
C SER A 286 -6.70 -2.53 11.12
N PHE A 287 -7.96 -2.13 11.35
CA PHE A 287 -8.33 -0.80 11.82
C PHE A 287 -7.79 -0.51 13.23
N TYR A 288 -7.98 -1.45 14.15
CA TYR A 288 -7.39 -1.38 15.49
C TYR A 288 -5.87 -1.22 15.43
N TRP A 289 -5.21 -1.99 14.55
CA TRP A 289 -3.77 -1.95 14.38
C TRP A 289 -3.27 -0.59 13.86
N ASP A 290 -3.93 -0.05 12.83
CA ASP A 290 -3.55 1.24 12.25
C ASP A 290 -3.60 2.34 13.33
N ILE A 291 -4.66 2.39 14.13
CA ILE A 291 -4.83 3.38 15.20
C ILE A 291 -3.82 3.19 16.32
N THR A 292 -3.73 1.98 16.87
CA THR A 292 -2.97 1.76 18.12
C THR A 292 -1.49 1.52 17.92
N LYS A 293 -1.08 0.86 16.83
CA LYS A 293 0.31 0.43 16.64
C LYS A 293 1.04 1.26 15.60
N ASP A 294 0.39 1.56 14.48
CA ASP A 294 1.02 2.31 13.38
C ASP A 294 0.98 3.81 13.63
N TRP A 295 -0.14 4.33 14.14
CA TRP A 295 -0.30 5.75 14.49
C TRP A 295 -0.05 6.04 15.97
N ASP A 296 0.10 5.02 16.80
CA ASP A 296 0.45 5.15 18.22
C ASP A 296 -0.56 6.02 19.00
N LEU A 297 -1.84 5.92 18.63
CA LEU A 297 -2.92 6.65 19.27
C LEU A 297 -3.54 5.81 20.39
N THR A 298 -4.01 6.50 21.43
CA THR A 298 -4.52 5.90 22.68
C THR A 298 -6.04 5.77 22.71
N LEU A 299 -6.71 5.91 21.56
CA LEU A 299 -8.18 5.89 21.45
C LEU A 299 -8.81 4.61 22.02
N PHE A 300 -8.14 3.47 21.84
CA PHE A 300 -8.56 2.16 22.36
C PHE A 300 -7.77 1.71 23.60
N ALA A 301 -6.98 2.62 24.19
CA ALA A 301 -6.28 2.34 25.44
C ALA A 301 -7.25 2.35 26.63
N GLY A 302 -6.77 1.89 27.79
CA GLY A 302 -7.54 1.95 29.03
C GLY A 302 -7.95 3.38 29.38
N ALA A 303 -9.04 3.53 30.14
CA ALA A 303 -9.60 4.85 30.46
C ALA A 303 -8.57 5.80 31.10
N GLN A 304 -7.65 5.27 31.90
CA GLN A 304 -6.57 6.04 32.52
C GLN A 304 -5.59 6.62 31.49
N GLU A 305 -5.12 5.82 30.53
CA GLU A 305 -4.18 6.25 29.50
C GLU A 305 -4.85 7.19 28.48
N ARG A 306 -6.09 6.86 28.07
CA ARG A 306 -6.87 7.66 27.12
C ARG A 306 -7.27 9.04 27.66
N ASN A 307 -7.45 9.16 28.97
CA ASN A 307 -7.83 10.41 29.64
C ASN A 307 -6.63 11.11 30.29
N SER A 308 -5.40 10.60 30.10
CA SER A 308 -4.20 11.24 30.62
C SER A 308 -4.06 12.65 30.03
N PRO A 309 -3.65 13.67 30.82
CA PRO A 309 -3.31 14.99 30.31
C PRO A 309 -2.22 14.95 29.22
N ASP A 310 -1.37 13.91 29.22
CA ASP A 310 -0.35 13.68 28.20
C ASP A 310 -0.92 13.11 26.89
N HIS A 311 -2.15 12.58 26.90
CA HIS A 311 -2.81 11.92 25.77
C HIS A 311 -4.26 12.39 25.60
N PRO A 312 -4.50 13.72 25.51
CA PRO A 312 -5.84 14.25 25.59
C PRO A 312 -6.70 13.71 24.44
N PHE A 313 -7.90 13.26 24.80
CA PHE A 313 -8.93 12.76 23.87
C PHE A 313 -8.52 11.52 23.06
N GLY A 314 -7.63 10.67 23.58
CA GLY A 314 -7.23 9.42 22.91
C GLY A 314 -6.22 9.61 21.76
N LEU A 315 -5.53 10.76 21.73
CA LEU A 315 -4.41 11.02 20.84
C LEU A 315 -3.07 10.84 21.58
N ARG A 316 -1.96 10.88 20.84
CA ARG A 316 -0.61 10.85 21.41
C ARG A 316 -0.14 12.24 21.85
N ARG A 317 0.88 12.27 22.72
CA ARG A 317 1.44 13.50 23.32
C ARG A 317 2.01 14.49 22.29
N ARG A 318 2.71 13.99 21.27
CA ARG A 318 3.35 14.81 20.24
C ARG A 318 2.65 14.64 18.89
N LEU A 319 2.09 15.72 18.36
CA LEU A 319 1.43 15.79 17.06
C LEU A 319 2.18 16.81 16.17
N LEU A 320 3.03 16.32 15.26
CA LEU A 320 3.77 17.13 14.28
C LEU A 320 2.87 17.58 13.13
N ILE A 321 1.77 16.86 12.88
CA ILE A 321 0.66 17.33 12.06
C ILE A 321 -0.32 18.08 12.99
N HIS A 322 0.10 19.25 13.48
CA HIS A 322 -0.41 20.08 14.59
C HIS A 322 -1.95 20.23 14.83
N LYS A 323 -2.85 19.70 14.01
CA LYS A 323 -4.31 19.83 14.19
C LYS A 323 -4.93 18.48 14.61
N PRO A 324 -5.41 18.32 15.86
CA PRO A 324 -6.10 17.11 16.35
C PRO A 324 -7.24 16.64 15.45
N VAL A 325 -8.03 17.57 14.90
CA VAL A 325 -9.16 17.28 13.99
C VAL A 325 -8.71 16.45 12.78
N VAL A 326 -7.49 16.64 12.29
CA VAL A 326 -6.96 15.89 11.15
C VAL A 326 -6.78 14.41 11.51
N TYR A 327 -6.37 14.08 12.73
CA TYR A 327 -6.23 12.68 13.17
C TYR A 327 -7.58 11.98 13.24
N TYR A 328 -8.61 12.64 13.80
CA TYR A 328 -9.96 12.07 13.85
C TYR A 328 -10.58 11.92 12.46
N PHE A 329 -10.35 12.89 11.57
CA PHE A 329 -10.77 12.77 10.18
C PHE A 329 -10.10 11.56 9.52
N VAL A 330 -8.82 11.34 9.74
CA VAL A 330 -8.08 10.20 9.16
C VAL A 330 -8.51 8.87 9.77
N ILE A 331 -8.83 8.83 11.07
CA ILE A 331 -9.46 7.67 11.71
C ILE A 331 -10.80 7.34 11.03
N ALA A 332 -11.68 8.33 10.85
CA ALA A 332 -12.97 8.14 10.23
C ALA A 332 -12.84 7.73 8.75
N LEU A 333 -11.93 8.36 8.02
CA LEU A 333 -11.61 8.05 6.63
C LEU A 333 -11.10 6.62 6.49
N ASP A 334 -10.19 6.17 7.36
CA ASP A 334 -9.65 4.81 7.31
C ASP A 334 -10.75 3.76 7.58
N LEU A 335 -11.62 4.00 8.55
CA LEU A 335 -12.77 3.12 8.81
C LEU A 335 -13.71 3.06 7.59
N ALA A 336 -14.11 4.22 7.06
CA ALA A 336 -15.02 4.31 5.92
C ALA A 336 -14.45 3.62 4.67
N LEU A 337 -13.17 3.85 4.36
CA LEU A 337 -12.51 3.24 3.21
C LEU A 337 -12.28 1.73 3.41
N ARG A 338 -12.08 1.25 4.65
CA ARG A 338 -12.06 -0.20 4.93
C ARG A 338 -13.40 -0.87 4.68
N CYS A 339 -14.51 -0.20 4.97
CA CYS A 339 -15.84 -0.72 4.66
C CYS A 339 -16.08 -0.92 3.16
N THR A 340 -15.32 -0.26 2.27
CA THR A 340 -15.44 -0.47 0.82
C THR A 340 -15.09 -1.90 0.37
N TRP A 341 -14.27 -2.63 1.15
CA TRP A 341 -14.02 -4.05 0.93
C TRP A 341 -15.25 -4.92 1.10
N MET A 342 -16.17 -4.54 1.99
CA MET A 342 -17.42 -5.28 2.20
C MET A 342 -18.43 -5.02 1.06
N ILE A 343 -18.41 -3.82 0.47
CA ILE A 343 -19.25 -3.44 -0.67
C ILE A 343 -18.84 -4.22 -1.94
N LYS A 344 -17.54 -4.47 -2.12
CA LYS A 344 -16.94 -5.21 -3.27
C LYS A 344 -17.40 -6.66 -3.44
N LEU A 345 -17.94 -7.28 -2.39
CA LEU A 345 -18.03 -8.73 -2.31
C LEU A 345 -19.44 -9.22 -1.93
N HIS A 346 -20.45 -8.35 -2.06
CA HIS A 346 -21.85 -8.75 -1.94
C HIS A 346 -22.30 -9.49 -3.22
N PRO A 347 -22.58 -10.81 -3.18
CA PRO A 347 -22.88 -11.63 -4.36
C PRO A 347 -24.21 -11.27 -5.05
N HIS A 348 -25.07 -10.48 -4.39
CA HIS A 348 -26.35 -10.03 -4.94
C HIS A 348 -26.32 -8.58 -5.46
N LEU A 349 -25.18 -7.88 -5.37
CA LEU A 349 -25.00 -6.56 -6.00
C LEU A 349 -24.38 -6.73 -7.40
N ASN A 350 -24.76 -7.80 -8.11
CA ASN A 350 -24.25 -8.13 -9.45
C ASN A 350 -24.43 -6.95 -10.42
N THR A 351 -25.50 -6.18 -10.26
CA THR A 351 -25.79 -4.98 -11.07
C THR A 351 -24.82 -3.81 -10.83
N ILE A 352 -24.17 -3.70 -9.66
CA ILE A 352 -23.18 -2.64 -9.37
C ILE A 352 -21.76 -3.12 -9.71
N SER A 353 -21.49 -4.42 -9.60
CA SER A 353 -20.22 -5.05 -9.97
C SER A 353 -20.04 -5.23 -11.49
N ASP A 354 -21.10 -5.07 -12.28
CA ASP A 354 -20.99 -4.98 -13.75
C ASP A 354 -20.28 -3.69 -14.21
N PHE A 355 -20.18 -2.68 -13.35
CA PHE A 355 -19.46 -1.45 -13.65
C PHE A 355 -17.99 -1.55 -13.24
N GLU A 356 -17.14 -1.81 -14.23
CA GLU A 356 -15.68 -1.78 -14.11
C GLU A 356 -15.13 -0.47 -13.49
N SER A 357 -15.86 0.65 -13.64
CA SER A 357 -15.54 1.93 -12.99
C SER A 357 -15.60 1.87 -11.46
N SER A 358 -16.56 1.13 -10.90
CA SER A 358 -16.70 0.97 -9.45
C SER A 358 -15.54 0.18 -8.86
N ILE A 359 -15.11 -0.88 -9.55
CA ILE A 359 -13.96 -1.70 -9.15
C ILE A 359 -12.69 -0.85 -9.12
N PHE A 360 -12.47 -0.06 -10.18
CA PHE A 360 -11.36 0.89 -10.26
C PHE A 360 -11.40 1.94 -9.13
N LEU A 361 -12.57 2.54 -8.85
CA LEU A 361 -12.69 3.53 -7.77
C LEU A 361 -12.32 2.96 -6.40
N VAL A 362 -12.70 1.72 -6.12
CA VAL A 362 -12.34 1.10 -4.84
C VAL A 362 -10.85 0.76 -4.79
N GLU A 363 -10.22 0.34 -5.89
CA GLU A 363 -8.75 0.19 -5.93
C GLU A 363 -8.04 1.52 -5.70
N PHE A 364 -8.52 2.59 -6.36
CA PHE A 364 -8.03 3.93 -6.14
C PHE A 364 -8.16 4.34 -4.67
N PHE A 365 -9.33 4.11 -4.04
CA PHE A 365 -9.54 4.46 -2.65
C PHE A 365 -8.71 3.61 -1.67
N GLU A 366 -8.49 2.32 -1.95
CA GLU A 366 -7.61 1.49 -1.13
C GLU A 366 -6.15 2.01 -1.17
N VAL A 367 -5.68 2.40 -2.36
CA VAL A 367 -4.36 3.02 -2.52
C VAL A 367 -4.30 4.40 -1.86
N PHE A 368 -5.34 5.20 -2.01
CA PHE A 368 -5.45 6.52 -1.38
C PHE A 368 -5.44 6.42 0.15
N ARG A 369 -6.18 5.47 0.73
CA ARG A 369 -6.17 5.19 2.18
C ARG A 369 -4.75 4.91 2.66
N ARG A 370 -4.02 4.04 1.96
CA ARG A 370 -2.62 3.73 2.30
C ARG A 370 -1.70 4.93 2.12
N TRP A 371 -1.92 5.75 1.09
CA TRP A 371 -1.19 7.00 0.90
C TRP A 371 -1.35 7.95 2.09
N VAL A 372 -2.58 8.11 2.61
CA VAL A 372 -2.83 8.89 3.84
C VAL A 372 -2.12 8.26 5.04
N TRP A 373 -2.23 6.94 5.20
CA TRP A 373 -1.61 6.20 6.31
C TRP A 373 -0.09 6.41 6.41
N ILE A 374 0.63 6.60 5.28
CA ILE A 374 2.08 6.82 5.28
C ILE A 374 2.46 8.06 6.09
N PHE A 375 1.71 9.17 5.99
CA PHE A 375 2.01 10.40 6.74
C PHE A 375 2.10 10.13 8.23
N PHE A 376 1.07 9.48 8.77
CA PHE A 376 0.95 9.22 10.20
C PHE A 376 1.91 8.12 10.65
N ARG A 377 2.12 7.07 9.82
CA ARG A 377 3.09 6.01 10.13
C ARG A 377 4.52 6.55 10.22
N VAL A 378 4.91 7.40 9.27
CA VAL A 378 6.23 8.01 9.22
C VAL A 378 6.42 9.02 10.36
N GLU A 379 5.39 9.81 10.65
CA GLU A 379 5.39 10.72 11.79
C GLU A 379 5.57 9.97 13.12
N THR A 380 4.85 8.86 13.33
CA THR A 380 5.02 7.99 14.49
C THR A 380 6.46 7.47 14.60
N GLU A 381 7.00 6.96 13.49
CA GLU A 381 8.37 6.43 13.47
C GLU A 381 9.42 7.51 13.78
N TRP A 382 9.19 8.73 13.27
CA TRP A 382 10.02 9.89 13.57
C TRP A 382 10.03 10.19 15.07
N ILE A 383 8.85 10.30 15.67
CA ILE A 383 8.72 10.58 17.11
C ILE A 383 9.43 9.52 17.94
N ARG A 384 9.22 8.22 17.63
CA ARG A 384 9.85 7.10 18.34
C ARG A 384 11.37 7.12 18.27
N ASN A 385 11.96 7.50 17.13
CA ASN A 385 13.41 7.59 16.97
C ASN A 385 14.00 8.86 17.63
N THR A 386 13.28 9.97 17.65
CA THR A 386 13.74 11.19 18.33
C THR A 386 13.61 11.08 19.85
N SER A 387 12.58 10.42 20.37
CA SER A 387 12.41 10.23 21.82
C SER A 387 13.45 9.25 22.40
N THR A 388 13.85 8.21 21.66
CA THR A 388 14.96 7.35 22.07
C THR A 388 16.32 8.05 22.01
N GLY A 389 16.51 9.01 21.10
CA GLY A 389 17.70 9.87 21.07
C GLY A 389 17.76 10.85 22.26
N LEU A 390 16.64 11.51 22.57
CA LEU A 390 16.53 12.40 23.73
C LEU A 390 16.73 11.68 25.07
N GLY A 391 16.36 10.40 25.18
CA GLY A 391 16.66 9.60 26.37
C GLY A 391 18.15 9.34 26.59
N VAL A 392 18.98 9.37 25.54
CA VAL A 392 20.45 9.29 25.65
C VAL A 392 21.03 10.66 25.99
N ASP A 393 20.48 11.73 25.41
CA ASP A 393 20.92 13.11 25.69
C ASP A 393 20.53 13.56 27.11
N ASP A 394 19.37 13.15 27.65
CA ASP A 394 18.98 13.39 29.05
C ASP A 394 19.87 12.63 30.04
N ILE A 395 20.31 11.40 29.70
CA ILE A 395 21.30 10.65 30.50
C ILE A 395 22.67 11.32 30.45
N LEU A 396 23.07 11.84 29.29
CA LEU A 396 24.33 12.55 29.14
C LEU A 396 24.30 13.89 29.91
N MET A 397 23.23 14.68 29.80
CA MET A 397 23.07 15.92 30.55
C MET A 397 22.93 15.70 32.06
N SER A 398 22.26 14.63 32.49
CA SER A 398 22.24 14.22 33.90
C SER A 398 23.63 13.88 34.45
N ASN A 399 24.51 13.30 33.63
CA ASN A 399 25.89 12.97 34.02
C ASN A 399 26.85 14.17 33.99
N PHE A 400 26.48 15.27 33.33
CA PHE A 400 27.23 16.53 33.41
C PHE A 400 26.86 17.30 34.68
N ASN A 401 25.57 17.38 35.02
CA ASN A 401 25.15 18.06 36.25
C ASN A 401 25.65 17.36 37.53
N THR A 402 25.79 16.03 37.55
CA THR A 402 26.36 15.33 38.73
C THR A 402 27.87 15.47 38.85
N ARG A 403 28.59 15.80 37.77
CA ARG A 403 30.04 16.05 37.84
C ARG A 403 30.38 17.44 38.36
N ASP A 404 29.54 18.42 38.06
CA ASP A 404 29.76 19.80 38.53
C ASP A 404 29.35 19.99 40.01
N GLU A 405 28.44 19.17 40.55
CA GLU A 405 28.07 19.21 41.98
C GLU A 405 29.07 18.47 42.92
N ASP A 406 29.83 17.50 42.40
CA ASP A 406 30.81 16.74 43.20
C ASP A 406 32.21 17.42 43.28
N GLU A 407 32.47 18.46 42.47
CA GLU A 407 33.74 19.21 42.50
C GLU A 407 33.70 20.51 43.34
N GLU A 408 32.55 20.91 43.91
CA GLU A 408 32.41 22.17 44.67
C GLU A 408 32.53 22.03 46.20
N TYR A 409 32.93 20.85 46.72
CA TYR A 409 33.15 20.61 48.15
C TYR A 409 34.52 19.97 48.46
N VAL A 410 35.60 20.53 47.91
CA VAL A 410 36.95 20.34 48.48
C VAL A 410 37.74 21.65 48.34
N ASP A 411 37.60 22.53 49.33
CA ASP A 411 38.68 23.39 49.82
C ASP A 411 38.37 23.90 51.25
#